data_AF-A0A2A5CJ21-F1
#
_entry.id   AF-A0A2A5CJ21-F1
#
_cell.length_a   1.000
_cell.length_b   1.000
_cell.length_c   1.000
_cell.angle_alpha   90.00
_cell.angle_beta   90.00
_cell.angle_gamma   90.00
#
_symmetry.space_group_name_H-M   'P 1'
#
loop_
_entity.id
_entity.type
_entity.pdbx_description
1 polymer ?
#
loop_
_entity_poly.entity_id
_entity_poly.type
_entity_poly.pdbx_seq_one_letter_code
_entity_poly.pdbx_strand_id
1 'polypeptide(L)' 'MSFGINRLYRLNTTEGTLSWEECNNINRILVNMCPKNVPSTQIQNVCEYLENVLLWRSALPKYRQKLAKILIQLRAEFA' A
#
# COMPACT_ATOMS: atom_id res chain seq x y z
N MET A 1 16.19 -5.08 -2.62
CA MET A 1 16.05 -4.89 -1.15
C MET A 1 14.61 -4.51 -0.83
N SER A 2 13.79 -5.51 -0.46
CA SER A 2 12.34 -5.39 -0.28
C SER A 2 11.94 -5.10 1.17
N PHE A 3 12.57 -4.09 1.80
CA PHE A 3 12.29 -3.71 3.19
C PHE A 3 10.86 -3.20 3.40
N GLY A 4 10.26 -2.58 2.38
CA GLY A 4 8.89 -2.08 2.43
C GLY A 4 7.81 -3.16 2.39
N ILE A 5 8.02 -4.21 1.57
CA ILE A 5 7.06 -5.32 1.44
C ILE A 5 6.99 -6.12 2.74
N ASN A 6 8.11 -6.33 3.43
CA ASN A 6 8.11 -7.03 4.73
C ASN A 6 7.35 -6.26 5.83
N ARG A 7 7.24 -4.93 5.74
CA ARG A 7 6.35 -4.16 6.63
C ARG A 7 4.87 -4.31 6.25
N LEU A 8 4.55 -4.47 4.97
CA LEU A 8 3.18 -4.81 4.54
C LEU A 8 2.75 -6.19 5.05
N TYR A 9 3.67 -7.17 5.11
CA TYR A 9 3.41 -8.47 5.74
C TYR A 9 2.97 -8.38 7.22
N ARG A 10 3.42 -7.35 7.95
CA ARG A 10 3.04 -7.12 9.36
C ARG A 10 1.64 -6.51 9.54
N LEU A 11 1.07 -5.91 8.50
CA LEU A 11 -0.30 -5.37 8.55
C LEU A 11 -1.35 -6.46 8.78
N ASN A 12 -1.12 -7.67 8.25
CA ASN A 12 -2.10 -8.76 8.31
C ASN A 12 -1.98 -9.65 9.57
N THR A 13 -0.92 -9.47 10.36
CA THR A 13 -0.54 -10.42 11.42
C THR A 13 -0.52 -9.83 12.83
N THR A 14 -0.75 -8.53 12.98
CA THR A 14 -0.77 -7.87 14.29
C THR A 14 -2.03 -7.02 14.39
N GLU A 15 -2.83 -7.22 15.43
CA GLU A 15 -3.86 -6.29 15.94
C GLU A 15 -3.25 -4.97 16.44
N GLY A 16 -2.23 -4.46 15.75
CA GLY A 16 -1.49 -3.27 16.08
C GLY A 16 -1.84 -2.18 15.09
N THR A 17 -2.57 -1.18 15.56
CA THR A 17 -2.79 0.09 14.88
C THR A 17 -1.44 0.65 14.42
N LEU A 18 -1.18 0.64 13.11
CA LEU A 18 -0.02 1.33 12.55
C LEU A 18 -0.05 2.80 12.98
N SER A 19 1.10 3.30 13.42
CA SER A 19 1.22 4.72 13.71
C SER A 19 1.11 5.54 12.43
N TRP A 20 0.69 6.80 12.55
CA TRP A 20 0.56 7.72 11.41
C TRP A 20 1.85 7.85 10.58
N GLU A 21 3.02 7.86 11.24
CA GLU A 21 4.33 7.88 10.57
C GLU A 21 4.61 6.59 9.80
N GLU A 22 4.21 5.43 10.33
CA GLU A 22 4.40 4.14 9.66
C GLU A 22 3.52 4.05 8.41
N CYS A 23 2.27 4.48 8.50
CA CYS A 23 1.38 4.61 7.35
C CYS A 23 1.97 5.54 6.29
N ASN A 24 2.51 6.70 6.67
CA ASN A 24 3.12 7.61 5.71
C ASN A 24 4.40 7.07 5.07
N ASN A 25 5.20 6.31 5.82
CA ASN A 25 6.38 5.66 5.27
C ASN A 25 5.99 4.58 4.26
N ILE A 26 4.98 3.76 4.56
CA ILE A 26 4.43 2.77 3.63
C ILE A 26 3.89 3.45 2.38
N ASN A 27 3.09 4.51 2.54
CA ASN A 27 2.59 5.31 1.42
C ASN A 27 3.72 5.85 0.55
N ARG A 28 4.80 6.35 1.15
CA ARG A 28 5.97 6.84 0.41
C ARG A 28 6.66 5.72 -0.37
N ILE A 29 6.76 4.52 0.20
CA ILE A 29 7.36 3.37 -0.48
C ILE A 29 6.48 2.93 -1.64
N LEU A 30 5.18 2.77 -1.41
CA LEU A 30 4.22 2.37 -2.44
C LEU A 30 4.20 3.34 -3.62
N VAL A 31 4.18 4.66 -3.37
CA VAL A 31 4.22 5.68 -4.42
C VAL A 31 5.46 5.60 -5.31
N ASN A 32 6.59 5.10 -4.79
CA ASN A 32 7.83 4.94 -5.54
C ASN A 32 8.03 3.50 -6.05
N MET A 33 7.11 2.59 -5.73
CA MET A 33 7.18 1.19 -6.12
C MET A 33 6.50 0.97 -7.47
N CYS A 34 7.11 0.15 -8.32
CA CYS A 34 6.44 -0.31 -9.53
C CYS A 34 5.42 -1.41 -9.16
N PRO A 35 4.16 -1.36 -9.64
CA PRO A 35 3.14 -2.38 -9.37
C PRO A 35 3.61 -3.80 -9.70
N LYS A 36 4.40 -3.95 -10.78
CA LYS A 36 5.01 -5.22 -11.22
C LYS A 36 5.98 -5.85 -10.23
N ASN A 37 6.48 -5.07 -9.27
CA ASN A 37 7.39 -5.56 -8.22
C ASN A 37 6.64 -6.03 -6.97
N VAL A 38 5.31 -5.90 -6.93
CA VAL A 38 4.49 -6.42 -5.84
C VAL A 38 4.32 -7.94 -6.05
N PRO A 39 4.69 -8.78 -5.08
CA PRO A 39 4.48 -10.23 -5.19
C PRO A 39 2.99 -10.53 -5.34
N SER A 40 2.63 -11.46 -6.22
CA SER A 40 1.25 -11.89 -6.45
C SER A 40 0.51 -12.27 -5.17
N THR A 41 1.20 -12.92 -4.22
CA THR A 41 0.67 -13.31 -2.91
C THR A 41 0.35 -12.12 -1.99
N GLN A 42 0.84 -10.92 -2.30
CA GLN A 42 0.68 -9.70 -1.50
C GLN A 42 -0.21 -8.66 -2.17
N ILE A 43 -0.57 -8.84 -3.45
CA ILE A 43 -1.36 -7.85 -4.20
C ILE A 43 -2.69 -7.58 -3.50
N GLN A 44 -3.39 -8.60 -3.02
CA GLN A 44 -4.63 -8.43 -2.28
C GLN A 44 -4.45 -7.58 -1.01
N ASN A 45 -3.41 -7.85 -0.22
CA ASN A 45 -3.09 -7.07 0.98
C ASN A 45 -2.75 -5.62 0.65
N VAL A 46 -1.99 -5.38 -0.43
CA VAL A 46 -1.65 -4.02 -0.88
C VAL A 46 -2.89 -3.28 -1.36
N CYS A 47 -3.77 -3.93 -2.12
CA CYS A 47 -5.02 -3.36 -2.56
C CYS A 47 -5.90 -2.97 -1.36
N GLU A 48 -6.09 -3.87 -0.40
CA GLU A 48 -6.92 -3.63 0.79
C GLU A 48 -6.35 -2.49 1.66
N TYR A 49 -5.03 -2.42 1.82
CA TYR A 49 -4.37 -1.30 2.47
C TYR A 49 -4.61 0.02 1.74
N LEU A 50 -4.41 0.04 0.42
CA LEU A 50 -4.60 1.23 -0.41
C LEU A 50 -6.05 1.73 -0.38
N GLU A 51 -7.03 0.81 -0.42
CA GLU A 51 -8.44 1.14 -0.30
C GLU A 51 -8.75 1.79 1.05
N ASN A 52 -8.27 1.20 2.14
CA ASN A 52 -8.43 1.79 3.47
C ASN A 52 -7.78 3.17 3.56
N VAL A 53 -6.54 3.33 3.08
CA VAL A 53 -5.83 4.61 3.12
C VAL A 53 -6.54 5.71 2.31
N LEU A 54 -7.12 5.35 1.17
CA LEU A 54 -7.87 6.27 0.32
C LEU A 54 -9.24 6.60 0.92
N LEU A 55 -9.95 5.61 1.47
CA LEU A 55 -11.24 5.74 2.13
C LEU A 55 -11.15 6.66 3.35
N TRP A 56 -10.24 6.35 4.27
CA TRP A 56 -10.03 7.11 5.52
C TRP A 56 -9.26 8.42 5.29
N ARG A 57 -8.86 8.72 4.05
CA ARG A 57 -8.11 9.92 3.68
C ARG A 57 -6.83 10.10 4.52
N SER A 58 -6.29 9.02 5.07
CA SER A 58 -5.16 9.03 6.01
C SER A 58 -3.80 9.25 5.33
N ALA A 59 -3.74 9.12 4.00
CA ALA A 59 -2.58 9.52 3.20
C ALA A 59 -2.51 11.04 2.99
N LEU A 60 -1.27 11.54 2.95
CA LEU A 60 -0.97 12.90 2.49
C LEU A 60 -1.57 13.17 1.10
N PRO A 61 -2.13 14.37 0.85
CA PRO A 61 -2.80 14.70 -0.41
C PRO A 61 -1.95 14.43 -1.65
N LYS A 62 -0.64 14.74 -1.57
CA LYS A 62 0.34 14.52 -2.64
C LYS A 62 0.53 13.05 -3.04
N TYR A 63 0.21 12.11 -2.15
CA TYR A 63 0.34 10.68 -2.41
C TYR A 63 -0.96 10.05 -2.87
N ARG A 64 -2.13 10.60 -2.51
CA ARG A 64 -3.43 9.99 -2.85
C ARG A 64 -3.63 9.72 -4.33
N GLN A 65 -3.34 10.68 -5.21
CA GLN A 65 -3.51 10.47 -6.65
C GLN A 65 -2.60 9.35 -7.20
N LYS A 66 -1.36 9.27 -6.73
CA LYS A 66 -0.42 8.22 -7.16
C LYS A 66 -0.81 6.87 -6.58
N LEU A 67 -1.20 6.81 -5.30
CA LEU A 67 -1.68 5.60 -4.64
C LEU A 67 -2.95 5.05 -5.31
N ALA A 68 -3.89 5.92 -5.69
CA ALA A 68 -5.09 5.53 -6.43
C ALA A 68 -4.76 4.96 -7.82
N LYS A 69 -3.79 5.55 -8.54
CA LYS A 69 -3.32 4.99 -9.81
C LYS A 69 -2.70 3.60 -9.64
N ILE A 70 -1.90 3.40 -8.59
CA ILE A 70 -1.30 2.10 -8.28
C ILE A 70 -2.38 1.07 -7.96
N LEU A 71 -3.40 1.43 -7.17
CA LEU A 71 -4.53 0.54 -6.88
C LEU A 71 -5.27 0.10 -8.15
N ILE A 72 -5.53 1.03 -9.07
CA ILE A 72 -6.18 0.73 -10.35
C ILE A 72 -5.30 -0.20 -11.20
N GLN A 73 -3.99 0.06 -11.26
CA GLN A 73 -3.05 -0.77 -12.01
C GLN A 73 -2.96 -2.19 -11.43
N LEU A 74 -2.84 -2.32 -10.11
CA LEU A 74 -2.81 -3.61 -9.43
C LEU A 74 -4.10 -4.41 -9.65
N ARG A 75 -5.26 -3.75 -9.66
CA ARG A 75 -6.54 -4.40 -10.00
C ARG A 75 -6.63 -4.81 -11.46
N ALA A 76 -6.15 -3.98 -12.38
CA ALA A 76 -6.18 -4.27 -13.81
C ALA A 76 -5.23 -5.41 -14.21
N GLU A 77 -4.09 -5.57 -13.54
CA GLU A 77 -3.17 -6.69 -13.77
C GLU A 77 -3.66 -8.02 -13.14
N PHE A 78 -4.69 -8.00 -12.28
CA PHE A 78 -5.19 -9.17 -11.54
C PHE A 78 -6.70 -9.46 -11.74
N ALA A 79 -7.37 -8.77 -12.65
CA ALA A 79 -8.76 -9.03 -13.07
C ALA A 79 -8.79 -9.98 -14.28
#